data_AF-A0A947TH74-F1
#
_entry.id   AF-A0A947TH74-F1
#
_cell.length_a   1.000
_cell.length_b   1.000
_cell.length_c   1.000
_cell.angle_alpha   90.00
_cell.angle_beta   90.00
_cell.angle_gamma   90.00
#
_symmetry.space_group_name_H-M   'P 1'
#
loop_
_entity.id
_entity.type
_entity.pdbx_description
1 polymer ?
#
loop_
_entity_poly.entity_id
_entity_poly.type
_entity_poly.pdbx_seq_one_letter_code
_entity_poly.pdbx_strand_id
1 'polypeptide(L)' 'MKTFLTILGSLFFIISVIAHIYVKIKLRPKQDSDFDDIYWEFEDTYPSFARYNRLSRITFSGIVIGTLLLFLALVF' A
#
# COMPACT_ATOMS: atom_id res chain seq x y z
N MET A 1 -11.15 -24.48 8.98
CA MET A 1 -11.45 -23.05 8.68
C MET A 1 -10.28 -22.15 9.03
N LYS A 2 -9.78 -22.22 10.28
CA LYS A 2 -8.58 -21.52 10.73
C LYS A 2 -7.38 -21.63 9.79
N THR A 3 -6.96 -22.85 9.43
CA THR A 3 -5.80 -23.08 8.54
C THR A 3 -5.97 -22.43 7.16
N PHE A 4 -7.19 -22.45 6.62
CA PHE A 4 -7.51 -21.81 5.35
C PHE A 4 -7.39 -20.28 5.45
N LEU A 5 -7.95 -19.67 6.51
CA LEU A 5 -7.84 -18.22 6.76
C LEU A 5 -6.40 -17.80 7.01
N THR A 6 -5.60 -18.62 7.70
CA THR A 6 -4.18 -18.35 7.92
C THR A 6 -3.39 -18.37 6.62
N ILE A 7 -3.56 -19.39 5.77
CA ILE A 7 -2.87 -19.47 4.48
C ILE A 7 -3.30 -18.31 3.57
N LEU A 8 -4.61 -18.05 3.47
CA LEU A 8 -5.14 -17.00 2.61
C LEU A 8 -4.71 -15.61 3.11
N GLY A 9 -4.87 -15.33 4.40
CA GLY A 9 -4.50 -14.06 5.01
C GLY A 9 -3.00 -13.79 4.95
N SER A 10 -2.16 -14.80 5.21
CA SER A 10 -0.69 -14.65 5.13
C SER A 10 -0.23 -14.38 3.71
N LEU A 11 -0.74 -15.13 2.73
CA LEU A 11 -0.42 -14.91 1.32
C LEU A 11 -0.85 -13.51 0.87
N PHE A 12 -2.07 -13.10 1.21
CA PHE A 12 -2.60 -11.79 0.83
C PHE A 12 -1.83 -10.65 1.49
N PHE A 13 -1.47 -10.80 2.76
CA PHE A 13 -0.66 -9.85 3.50
C PHE A 13 0.73 -9.69 2.87
N ILE A 14 1.44 -10.80 2.62
CA ILE A 14 2.80 -10.77 2.06
C ILE A 14 2.80 -10.11 0.68
N ILE A 15 1.88 -10.50 -0.21
CA ILE A 15 1.78 -9.91 -1.55
C ILE A 15 1.52 -8.40 -1.45
N SER A 16 0.61 -7.99 -0.56
CA SER A 16 0.28 -6.58 -0.36
C SER A 16 1.46 -5.77 0.19
N VAL A 17 2.22 -6.32 1.14
CA VAL A 17 3.43 -5.69 1.71
C VAL A 17 4.51 -5.54 0.64
N ILE A 18 4.80 -6.59 -0.12
CA ILE A 18 5.79 -6.54 -1.20
C ILE A 18 5.38 -5.50 -2.24
N ALA A 19 4.12 -5.50 -2.66
CA ALA A 19 3.60 -4.51 -3.60
C ALA A 19 3.68 -3.09 -3.04
N HIS A 20 3.36 -2.89 -1.76
CA HIS A 20 3.43 -1.58 -1.11
C HIS A 20 4.86 -1.05 -1.07
N ILE A 21 5.82 -1.89 -0.67
CA ILE A 21 7.26 -1.56 -0.66
C ILE A 21 7.73 -1.23 -2.08
N TYR A 22 7.34 -2.04 -3.07
CA TYR A 22 7.68 -1.79 -4.47
C TYR A 22 7.15 -0.43 -4.96
N VAL A 23 5.90 -0.08 -4.63
CA VAL A 23 5.32 1.23 -4.93
C VAL A 23 6.11 2.34 -4.24
N LYS A 24 6.43 2.18 -2.94
CA LYS A 24 7.21 3.15 -2.14
C LYS A 24 8.65 3.37 -2.63
N ILE A 25 9.30 2.35 -3.18
CA ILE A 25 10.68 2.46 -3.64
C ILE A 25 10.75 2.91 -5.10
N LYS A 26 9.95 2.28 -5.97
CA LYS A 26 10.09 2.46 -7.43
C LYS A 26 9.20 3.56 -7.98
N LEU A 27 8.02 3.75 -7.41
CA LEU A 27 7.05 4.73 -7.90
C LEU A 27 7.03 6.01 -7.06
N ARG A 28 7.80 6.08 -5.98
CA ARG A 28 7.96 7.33 -5.23
C ARG A 28 8.56 8.36 -6.17
N PRO A 29 7.85 9.47 -6.45
CA PRO A 29 8.40 10.52 -7.27
C PRO A 29 9.65 11.07 -6.58
N LYS A 30 10.74 11.25 -7.35
CA LYS A 30 11.91 11.97 -6.86
C LYS A 30 11.46 13.40 -6.61
N GLN A 31 11.18 13.72 -5.35
CA GLN A 31 11.12 15.09 -4.89
C GLN A 31 12.54 15.61 -4.99
N ASP A 32 12.86 16.35 -6.06
CA ASP A 32 13.99 17.26 -6.00
C ASP A 32 13.72 18.20 -4.81
N SER A 33 14.74 18.39 -3.98
CA SER A 33 14.69 18.97 -2.63
C SER A 33 14.14 20.40 -2.52
N ASP A 34 13.77 21.02 -3.63
CA ASP A 34 13.18 22.37 -3.69
C ASP A 34 11.64 22.36 -3.58
N PHE A 35 11.00 21.18 -3.52
CA PHE A 35 9.54 21.05 -3.44
C PHE A 35 8.97 20.85 -2.03
N ASP A 36 9.80 20.79 -0.99
CA ASP A 36 9.30 20.63 0.39
C ASP A 36 8.49 21.86 0.88
N ASP A 37 8.64 23.01 0.20
CA ASP A 37 7.91 24.26 0.51
C ASP A 37 6.78 24.60 -0.49
N ILE A 38 6.59 23.84 -1.57
CA ILE A 38 5.67 24.20 -2.66
C ILE A 38 4.54 23.17 -2.83
N TYR A 39 3.46 23.48 -2.11
CA TYR A 39 2.05 23.37 -2.50
C TYR A 39 1.40 21.98 -2.69
N TRP A 40 0.51 21.70 -1.75
CA TRP A 40 -0.72 20.89 -1.86
C TRP A 40 -1.62 21.21 -3.08
N GLU A 41 -1.29 22.26 -3.85
CA GLU A 41 -2.10 22.81 -4.94
C GLU A 41 -1.76 22.22 -6.32
N PHE A 42 -0.71 21.39 -6.42
CA PHE A 42 -0.30 20.73 -7.66
C PHE A 42 -0.47 19.19 -7.65
N GLU A 43 -1.09 18.62 -6.61
CA GLU A 43 -1.25 17.17 -6.45
C GLU A 43 -2.08 16.54 -7.60
N ASP A 44 -3.01 17.31 -8.19
CA ASP A 44 -3.79 16.94 -9.38
C ASP A 44 -3.04 17.17 -10.71
N THR A 45 -1.97 17.96 -10.72
CA THR A 45 -1.26 18.36 -11.95
C THR A 45 -0.19 17.34 -12.36
N TYR A 46 0.28 16.49 -11.44
CA TYR A 46 1.31 15.49 -11.72
C TYR A 46 0.74 14.07 -11.81
N PRO A 47 0.52 13.53 -13.03
CA PRO A 47 -0.11 12.20 -13.22
C PRO A 47 0.69 11.06 -12.59
N SER A 48 2.01 11.21 -12.43
CA SER A 48 2.87 10.26 -11.73
C SER A 48 2.59 10.20 -10.23
N PHE A 49 2.32 11.35 -9.60
CA PHE A 49 2.00 11.46 -8.18
C PHE A 49 0.62 10.85 -7.88
N ALA A 50 -0.39 11.18 -8.69
CA ALA A 50 -1.72 10.60 -8.57
C ALA A 50 -1.69 9.06 -8.70
N ARG A 51 -0.90 8.53 -9.65
CA ARG A 51 -0.72 7.08 -9.84
C ARG A 51 -0.01 6.44 -8.64
N TYR A 52 1.04 7.07 -8.12
CA TYR A 52 1.75 6.62 -6.93
C TYR A 52 0.81 6.56 -5.71
N ASN A 53 0.06 7.64 -5.45
CA ASN A 53 -0.86 7.73 -4.32
C ASN A 53 -1.97 6.68 -4.42
N ARG A 54 -2.59 6.52 -5.60
CA ARG A 54 -3.62 5.49 -5.83
C ARG A 54 -3.10 4.08 -5.60
N LEU A 55 -1.94 3.72 -6.15
CA LEU A 55 -1.34 2.40 -5.97
C LEU A 55 -0.88 2.17 -4.52
N SER A 56 -0.35 3.21 -3.87
CA SER A 56 0.05 3.14 -2.47
C SER A 56 -1.16 2.88 -1.57
N ARG A 57 -2.28 3.57 -1.82
CA ARG A 57 -3.53 3.39 -1.08
C ARG A 57 -4.14 2.00 -1.30
N ILE A 58 -4.14 1.49 -2.54
CA ILE A 58 -4.65 0.14 -2.84
C ILE A 58 -3.82 -0.93 -2.13
N THR A 59 -2.50 -0.86 -2.24
CA THR A 59 -1.60 -1.84 -1.60
C THR A 59 -1.70 -1.77 -0.08
N PHE A 60 -1.84 -0.57 0.49
CA PHE A 60 -2.06 -0.38 1.92
C PHE A 60 -3.40 -0.97 2.38
N SER A 61 -4.50 -0.73 1.64
CA SER A 61 -5.79 -1.37 1.93
C SER A 61 -5.68 -2.91 1.86
N GLY A 62 -4.89 -3.45 0.94
CA GLY A 62 -4.59 -4.88 0.86
C GLY A 62 -3.89 -5.42 2.12
N ILE A 63 -2.92 -4.67 2.66
CA ILE A 63 -2.27 -5.00 3.95
C ILE A 63 -3.31 -5.05 5.06
N VAL A 64 -4.16 -4.03 5.18
CA VAL A 64 -5.21 -3.96 6.22
C VAL A 64 -6.15 -5.16 6.12
N ILE A 65 -6.62 -5.49 4.92
CA ILE A 65 -7.48 -6.67 4.69
C ILE A 65 -6.76 -7.96 5.07
N GLY A 66 -5.50 -8.14 4.65
CA GLY A 66 -4.69 -9.29 5.00
C GLY A 66 -4.51 -9.44 6.52
N THR A 67 -4.23 -8.34 7.22
CA THR A 67 -4.14 -8.31 8.68
C THR A 67 -5.47 -8.67 9.34
N LEU A 68 -6.59 -8.16 8.85
CA LEU A 68 -7.92 -8.51 9.36
C LEU A 68 -8.22 -10.00 9.17
N LEU A 69 -7.87 -10.59 8.02
CA LEU A 69 -8.03 -12.03 7.78
C LEU A 69 -7.19 -12.87 8.75
N LEU A 70 -5.94 -12.47 9.00
CA LEU A 70 -5.08 -13.13 9.98
C LEU A 70 -5.62 -12.99 11.40
N PHE A 71 -6.16 -11.83 11.75
CA PHE A 71 -6.83 -11.61 13.04
C PHE A 71 -8.04 -12.53 13.21
N LEU A 72 -8.90 -12.64 12.21
CA LEU A 72 -10.02 -13.57 12.22
C LEU A 72 -9.56 -15.02 12.37
N ALA A 73 -8.47 -15.41 11.71
CA ALA A 73 -7.88 -16.75 11.88
C ALA A 73 -7.34 -17.01 13.30
N LEU A 74 -6.98 -15.96 14.03
CA LEU A 74 -6.49 -16.09 15.40
C LEU A 74 -7.66 -16.29 16.36
N VAL A 75 -8.73 -15.51 16.18
CA VAL A 75 -9.93 -15.49 17.03
C VAL A 75 -10.83 -16.72 16.83
N PHE A 76 -10.99 -17.19 15.60
CA PHE A 76 -11.83 -18.35 15.23
C PHE A 76 -11.00 -19.60 14.92
#